data_AF-A0A7G2N1V7-F1
#
_entry.id   AF-A0A7G2N1V7-F1
#
_cell.length_a   1.000
_cell.length_b   1.000
_cell.length_c   1.000
_cell.angle_alpha   90.00
_cell.angle_beta   90.00
_cell.angle_gamma   90.00
#
_symmetry.space_group_name_H-M   'P 1'
#
loop_
_entity.id
_entity.type
_entity.pdbx_description
1 polymer ?
#
loop_
_entity_poly.entity_id
_entity_poly.type
_entity_poly.pdbx_seq_one_letter_code
_entity_poly.pdbx_strand_id
1 'polypeptide(L)'
;MRKQLGLYFKFCAEQASEFICFFVLEGMIILIFLLQGLNLDFFWVALFTPLLLFLMFQLAAFVRFLRLHQFLSTVEVEILPTFTDTRVISQDYQKIIVALDHYHRNNYQQLASFDKSLLDLTTLWTHQMKVPLSALDLMVQTNRLTASDVENQVLELDNYLNILLSYLRLQHTATDFRFETFDMADIIHVIIKKYANQFILKDLSVTVTGSYQVTSDKKWLTVAIEQLINNAV
;
A
#
# COMPACT_ATOMS: atom_id res chain seq x y z
N MET A 1 18.16 1.28 -37.88
CA MET A 1 19.49 1.94 -37.88
C MET A 1 19.60 3.17 -36.97
N ARG A 2 18.68 4.15 -37.01
CA ARG A 2 18.78 5.39 -36.19
C ARG A 2 18.80 5.18 -34.66
N LYS A 3 18.07 4.18 -34.12
CA LYS A 3 18.07 3.85 -32.68
C LYS A 3 19.37 3.19 -32.19
N GLN A 4 20.05 2.42 -33.04
CA GLN A 4 21.30 1.73 -32.67
C GLN A 4 22.51 2.68 -32.66
N LEU A 5 22.56 3.67 -33.57
CA LEU A 5 23.58 4.73 -33.51
C LEU A 5 23.50 5.54 -32.21
N GLY A 6 22.29 5.83 -31.71
CA GLY A 6 22.10 6.54 -30.46
C GLY A 6 22.58 5.75 -29.24
N LEU A 7 22.45 4.42 -29.25
CA LEU A 7 22.97 3.55 -28.20
C LEU A 7 24.50 3.53 -28.17
N TYR A 8 25.13 3.48 -29.35
CA TYR A 8 26.57 3.54 -29.47
C TYR A 8 27.13 4.86 -28.92
N PHE A 9 26.50 6.00 -29.23
CA PHE A 9 26.92 7.29 -28.69
C PHE A 9 26.79 7.36 -27.16
N LYS A 10 25.72 6.80 -26.59
CA LYS A 10 25.54 6.72 -25.12
C LYS A 10 26.59 5.83 -24.46
N PHE A 11 26.90 4.69 -25.07
CA PHE A 11 27.97 3.81 -24.59
C PHE A 11 29.34 4.50 -24.63
N CYS A 12 29.67 5.18 -25.73
CA CYS A 12 30.90 5.95 -25.84
C CYS A 12 30.98 7.10 -24.82
N ALA A 13 29.85 7.73 -24.49
CA ALA A 13 29.79 8.74 -23.43
C ALA A 13 30.00 8.15 -22.03
N GLU A 14 29.43 6.96 -21.75
CA GLU A 14 29.61 6.25 -20.48
C GLU A 14 31.06 5.80 -20.27
N GLN A 15 31.73 5.34 -21.33
CA GLN A 15 33.13 4.87 -21.33
C GLN A 15 34.16 5.94 -21.72
N ALA A 16 33.78 7.23 -21.77
CA ALA A 16 34.65 8.30 -22.26
C ALA A 16 35.98 8.41 -21.49
N SER A 17 35.96 8.13 -20.19
CA SER A 17 37.17 8.10 -19.35
C SER A 17 38.16 7.00 -19.75
N GLU A 18 37.66 5.82 -20.14
CA GLU A 18 38.48 4.71 -20.63
C GLU A 18 39.15 5.07 -21.97
N PHE A 19 38.41 5.69 -22.89
CA PHE A 19 38.95 6.16 -24.17
C PHE A 19 40.02 7.24 -23.98
N ILE A 20 39.77 8.22 -23.11
CA ILE A 20 40.73 9.29 -22.81
C ILE A 20 42.02 8.69 -22.23
N CYS A 21 41.91 7.78 -21.26
CA CYS A 21 43.06 7.11 -20.66
C CYS A 21 43.88 6.33 -21.72
N PHE A 22 43.19 5.60 -22.61
CA PHE A 22 43.83 4.85 -23.69
C PHE A 22 44.60 5.77 -24.66
N PHE A 23 43.98 6.87 -25.12
CA PHE A 23 44.67 7.81 -26.02
C PHE A 23 45.85 8.53 -25.35
N VAL A 24 45.78 8.79 -24.03
CA VAL A 24 46.92 9.34 -23.27
C VAL A 24 48.08 8.33 -23.22
N LEU A 25 47.79 7.05 -22.97
CA LEU A 25 48.81 5.98 -22.97
C LEU A 25 49.45 5.80 -24.34
N GLU A 26 48.67 5.79 -25.42
CA GLU A 26 49.18 5.73 -26.79
C GLU A 26 50.05 6.97 -27.11
N GLY A 27 49.60 8.16 -26.70
CA GLY A 27 50.38 9.38 -26.84
C GLY A 27 51.72 9.32 -26.09
N MET A 28 51.74 8.71 -24.90
CA MET A 28 52.98 8.48 -24.15
C MET A 28 53.92 7.51 -24.87
N ILE A 29 53.39 6.42 -25.46
CA ILE A 29 54.20 5.48 -26.25
C ILE A 29 54.83 6.20 -27.44
N ILE A 30 54.05 6.97 -28.20
CA ILE A 30 54.55 7.75 -29.35
C ILE A 30 55.64 8.74 -28.91
N LEU A 31 55.44 9.44 -27.78
CA LEU A 31 56.40 10.40 -27.25
C LEU A 31 57.74 9.74 -26.87
N ILE A 32 57.70 8.58 -26.20
CA ILE A 32 58.90 7.82 -25.82
C ILE A 32 59.70 7.40 -27.06
N PHE A 33 59.02 6.90 -28.10
CA PHE A 33 59.66 6.51 -29.37
C PHE A 33 60.28 7.71 -30.10
N LEU A 34 59.62 8.87 -30.10
CA LEU A 34 60.14 10.13 -30.65
C LEU A 34 61.40 10.61 -29.91
N LEU A 35 61.42 10.52 -28.57
CA LEU A 35 62.55 10.93 -27.74
C LEU A 35 63.77 10.01 -27.85
N GLN A 36 63.56 8.70 -28.05
CA GLN A 36 64.64 7.71 -28.10
C GLN A 36 65.17 7.41 -29.52
N GLY A 37 64.49 7.87 -30.58
CA GLY A 37 64.93 7.63 -31.96
C GLY A 37 64.99 6.14 -32.34
N LEU A 38 64.06 5.34 -31.80
CA LEU A 38 64.01 3.89 -32.00
C LEU A 38 63.61 3.50 -33.43
N ASN A 39 63.97 2.28 -33.84
CA ASN A 39 63.62 1.72 -35.15
C ASN A 39 62.09 1.69 -35.38
N LEU A 40 61.67 2.04 -36.59
CA LEU A 40 60.26 2.11 -37.00
C LEU A 40 59.54 0.75 -36.97
N ASP A 41 60.27 -0.37 -37.04
CA ASP A 41 59.67 -1.70 -37.01
C ASP A 41 59.05 -2.03 -35.63
N PHE A 42 59.69 -1.60 -34.54
CA PHE A 42 59.17 -1.79 -33.17
C PHE A 42 58.05 -0.81 -32.82
N PHE A 43 57.99 0.34 -33.51
CA PHE A 43 56.96 1.35 -33.31
C PHE A 43 55.56 0.81 -33.66
N TRP A 44 55.43 0.16 -34.83
CA TRP A 44 54.14 -0.39 -35.27
C TRP A 44 53.63 -1.49 -34.34
N VAL A 45 54.53 -2.35 -33.86
CA VAL A 45 54.17 -3.40 -32.90
C VAL A 45 53.72 -2.79 -31.56
N ALA A 46 54.42 -1.77 -31.07
CA ALA A 46 54.08 -1.09 -29.81
C ALA A 46 52.75 -0.33 -29.87
N LEU A 47 52.36 0.18 -31.05
CA LEU A 47 51.10 0.89 -31.27
C LEU A 47 49.92 -0.07 -31.49
N PHE A 48 50.06 -1.06 -32.37
CA PHE A 48 48.92 -1.88 -32.78
C PHE A 48 48.52 -2.97 -31.78
N THR A 49 49.46 -3.46 -30.99
CA THR A 49 49.19 -4.52 -30.00
C THR A 49 48.22 -4.05 -28.89
N PRO A 50 48.45 -2.93 -28.18
CA PRO A 50 47.50 -2.42 -27.19
C PRO A 50 46.18 -1.96 -27.82
N LEU A 51 46.21 -1.39 -29.03
CA LEU A 51 45.01 -1.02 -29.77
C LEU A 51 44.09 -2.22 -30.05
N LEU A 52 44.65 -3.35 -30.49
CA LEU A 52 43.88 -4.56 -30.77
C LEU A 52 43.24 -5.13 -29.50
N LEU A 53 43.99 -5.17 -28.38
CA LEU A 53 43.48 -5.62 -27.09
C LEU A 53 42.36 -4.71 -26.57
N PHE A 54 42.54 -3.39 -26.68
CA PHE A 54 41.53 -2.41 -26.31
C PHE A 54 40.25 -2.55 -27.15
N LEU A 55 40.39 -2.78 -28.46
CA LEU A 55 39.23 -2.99 -29.35
C LEU A 55 38.47 -4.27 -28.99
N MET A 56 39.18 -5.36 -28.68
CA MET A 56 38.55 -6.60 -28.19
C MET A 56 37.80 -6.39 -26.86
N PHE A 57 38.40 -5.66 -25.92
CA PHE A 57 37.77 -5.31 -24.64
C PHE A 57 36.50 -4.47 -24.84
N GLN A 58 36.57 -3.42 -25.67
CA GLN A 58 35.42 -2.56 -25.93
C GLN A 58 34.30 -3.27 -26.70
N LEU A 59 34.64 -4.18 -27.61
CA LEU A 59 33.64 -4.98 -28.31
C LEU A 59 32.90 -5.91 -27.34
N ALA A 60 33.60 -6.53 -26.38
CA ALA A 60 32.98 -7.33 -25.34
C ALA A 60 32.06 -6.49 -24.42
N ALA A 61 32.52 -5.30 -24.02
CA ALA A 61 31.74 -4.37 -23.20
C ALA A 61 30.48 -3.87 -23.94
N PHE A 62 30.60 -3.55 -25.24
CA PHE A 62 29.48 -3.11 -26.06
C PHE A 62 28.43 -4.22 -26.29
N VAL A 63 28.87 -5.46 -26.57
CA VAL A 63 27.96 -6.61 -26.68
C VAL A 63 27.22 -6.86 -25.36
N ARG A 64 27.88 -6.67 -24.21
CA ARG A 64 27.23 -6.77 -22.89
C ARG A 64 26.20 -5.65 -22.67
N PHE A 65 26.55 -4.41 -23.02
CA PHE A 65 25.63 -3.27 -22.94
C PHE A 65 24.37 -3.48 -23.78
N LEU A 66 24.54 -3.98 -25.02
CA LEU A 66 23.42 -4.31 -25.90
C LEU A 66 22.51 -5.39 -25.30
N ARG A 67 23.09 -6.47 -24.73
CA ARG A 67 22.32 -7.53 -24.08
C ARG A 67 21.52 -7.01 -22.89
N LEU A 68 22.13 -6.18 -22.04
CA LEU A 68 21.45 -5.59 -20.89
C LEU A 68 20.33 -4.62 -21.31
N HIS A 69 20.59 -3.79 -22.32
CA HIS A 69 19.58 -2.87 -22.84
C HIS A 69 18.41 -3.61 -23.48
N GLN A 70 18.68 -4.63 -24.28
CA GLN A 70 17.65 -5.47 -24.89
C GLN A 70 16.80 -6.13 -23.80
N PHE A 71 17.43 -6.75 -22.79
CA PHE A 71 16.73 -7.33 -21.64
C PHE A 71 15.81 -6.32 -20.97
N LEU A 72 16.32 -5.14 -20.60
CA LEU A 72 15.54 -4.07 -19.97
C LEU A 72 14.39 -3.55 -20.86
N SER A 73 14.54 -3.58 -22.19
CA SER A 73 13.50 -3.12 -23.13
C SER A 73 12.41 -4.16 -23.40
N THR A 74 12.68 -5.43 -23.12
CA THR A 74 11.75 -6.56 -23.35
C THR A 74 11.10 -7.06 -22.08
N VAL A 75 11.59 -6.67 -20.90
CA VAL A 75 10.98 -7.01 -19.62
C VAL A 75 9.64 -6.29 -19.52
N GLU A 76 8.57 -7.08 -19.47
CA GLU A 76 7.24 -6.61 -19.10
C GLU A 76 7.12 -6.54 -17.57
N VAL A 77 6.44 -5.52 -17.07
CA VAL A 77 6.33 -5.20 -15.64
C VAL A 77 5.56 -6.27 -14.85
N GLU A 78 4.86 -7.19 -15.53
CA GLU A 78 4.06 -8.25 -14.89
C GLU A 78 4.91 -9.30 -14.16
N ILE A 79 6.18 -9.49 -14.55
CA ILE A 79 7.08 -10.47 -13.95
C ILE A 79 8.34 -9.76 -13.50
N LEU A 80 8.73 -9.99 -12.23
CA LEU A 80 9.93 -9.38 -11.68
C LEU A 80 11.15 -9.80 -12.51
N PRO A 81 11.88 -8.87 -13.16
CA PRO A 81 13.06 -9.23 -13.92
C PRO A 81 14.13 -9.78 -13.00
N THR A 82 14.83 -10.82 -13.44
CA THR A 82 16.07 -11.26 -12.80
C THR A 82 17.23 -10.80 -13.66
N PHE A 83 18.04 -9.86 -13.15
CA PHE A 83 19.25 -9.48 -13.85
C PHE A 83 20.21 -10.68 -13.94
N THR A 84 20.64 -11.01 -15.15
CA THR A 84 21.66 -12.03 -15.41
C THR A 84 23.09 -11.50 -15.22
N ASP A 85 23.25 -10.20 -14.99
CA ASP A 85 24.54 -9.55 -14.79
C ASP A 85 25.03 -9.68 -13.34
N THR A 86 26.28 -10.10 -13.15
CA THR A 86 26.90 -10.32 -11.84
C THR A 86 27.54 -9.08 -11.24
N ARG A 87 27.47 -7.92 -11.92
CA ARG A 87 27.96 -6.65 -11.38
C ARG A 87 27.23 -6.26 -10.10
N VAL A 88 27.98 -5.74 -9.13
CA VAL A 88 27.47 -5.29 -7.83
C VAL A 88 26.31 -4.29 -7.99
N ILE A 89 26.47 -3.32 -8.91
CA ILE A 89 25.44 -2.32 -9.21
C ILE A 89 24.13 -2.98 -9.67
N SER A 90 24.19 -4.00 -10.55
CA SER A 90 23.02 -4.72 -11.03
C SER A 90 22.32 -5.49 -9.90
N GLN A 91 23.08 -6.05 -8.96
CA GLN A 91 22.52 -6.72 -7.78
C GLN A 91 21.86 -5.75 -6.81
N ASP A 92 22.43 -4.55 -6.62
CA ASP A 92 21.82 -3.53 -5.76
C ASP A 92 20.53 -2.98 -6.37
N TYR A 93 20.49 -2.77 -7.69
CA TYR A 93 19.24 -2.47 -8.40
C TYR A 93 18.21 -3.60 -8.26
N GLN A 94 18.61 -4.87 -8.35
CA GLN A 94 17.71 -6.01 -8.12
C GLN A 94 17.07 -5.94 -6.73
N LYS A 95 17.88 -5.70 -5.69
CA LYS A 95 17.38 -5.62 -4.30
C LYS A 95 16.36 -4.51 -4.14
N ILE A 96 16.61 -3.34 -4.73
CA ILE A 96 15.68 -2.20 -4.70
C ILE A 96 14.37 -2.54 -5.41
N ILE A 97 14.43 -3.17 -6.59
CA ILE A 97 13.23 -3.56 -7.35
C ILE A 97 12.41 -4.59 -6.57
N VAL A 98 13.05 -5.61 -5.97
CA VAL A 98 12.40 -6.61 -5.12
C VAL A 98 11.75 -5.94 -3.90
N ALA A 99 12.45 -5.01 -3.25
CA ALA A 99 11.92 -4.29 -2.10
C ALA A 99 10.71 -3.42 -2.46
N LEU A 100 10.76 -2.74 -3.61
CA LEU A 100 9.64 -1.95 -4.13
C LEU A 100 8.44 -2.83 -4.47
N ASP A 101 8.65 -3.97 -5.15
CA ASP A 101 7.58 -4.92 -5.45
C ASP A 101 6.93 -5.45 -4.16
N HIS A 102 7.72 -5.85 -3.17
CA HIS A 102 7.19 -6.24 -1.85
C HIS A 102 6.40 -5.12 -1.18
N TYR A 103 6.90 -3.88 -1.21
CA TYR A 103 6.22 -2.72 -0.65
C TYR A 103 4.87 -2.47 -1.34
N HIS A 104 4.84 -2.48 -2.68
CA HIS A 104 3.61 -2.29 -3.46
C HIS A 104 2.62 -3.43 -3.26
N ARG A 105 3.08 -4.69 -3.24
CA ARG A 105 2.21 -5.85 -2.96
C ARG A 105 1.58 -5.76 -1.58
N ASN A 106 2.35 -5.40 -0.56
CA ASN A 106 1.82 -5.25 0.79
C ASN A 106 0.76 -4.14 0.86
N ASN A 107 1.04 -2.97 0.28
CA ASN A 107 0.06 -1.87 0.23
C ASN A 107 -1.20 -2.25 -0.56
N TYR A 108 -1.05 -2.95 -1.68
CA TYR A 108 -2.18 -3.43 -2.46
C TYR A 108 -3.00 -4.46 -1.70
N GLN A 109 -2.34 -5.39 -0.99
CA GLN A 109 -3.01 -6.37 -0.13
C GLN A 109 -3.79 -5.70 1.00
N GLN A 110 -3.23 -4.67 1.63
CA GLN A 110 -3.94 -3.89 2.66
C GLN A 110 -5.18 -3.21 2.09
N LEU A 111 -5.05 -2.51 0.95
CA LEU A 111 -6.18 -1.87 0.29
C LEU A 111 -7.25 -2.89 -0.14
N ALA A 112 -6.85 -3.99 -0.76
CA ALA A 112 -7.76 -5.06 -1.17
C ALA A 112 -8.45 -5.72 0.04
N SER A 113 -7.75 -5.88 1.16
CA SER A 113 -8.34 -6.40 2.40
C SER A 113 -9.38 -5.45 2.98
N PHE A 114 -9.11 -4.15 2.93
CA PHE A 114 -10.03 -3.11 3.37
C PHE A 114 -11.30 -3.08 2.51
N ASP A 115 -11.14 -3.08 1.18
CA ASP A 115 -12.26 -3.12 0.24
C ASP A 115 -13.12 -4.36 0.46
N LYS A 116 -12.49 -5.52 0.67
CA LYS A 116 -13.20 -6.75 1.01
C LYS A 116 -13.96 -6.62 2.33
N SER A 117 -13.34 -6.10 3.38
CA SER A 117 -14.01 -5.89 4.67
C SER A 117 -15.18 -4.91 4.56
N LEU A 118 -15.08 -3.84 3.77
CA LEU A 118 -16.18 -2.92 3.51
C LEU A 118 -17.34 -3.59 2.76
N LEU A 119 -17.04 -4.44 1.77
CA LEU A 119 -18.06 -5.18 1.02
C LEU A 119 -18.78 -6.20 1.91
N ASP A 120 -18.03 -6.97 2.71
CA ASP A 120 -18.58 -7.96 3.64
C ASP A 120 -19.48 -7.26 4.67
N LEU A 121 -19.02 -6.13 5.20
CA LEU A 121 -19.78 -5.29 6.11
C LEU A 121 -21.05 -4.77 5.44
N THR A 122 -20.95 -4.10 4.29
CA THR A 122 -22.13 -3.55 3.58
C THR A 122 -23.16 -4.65 3.27
N THR A 123 -22.71 -5.86 2.94
CA THR A 123 -23.57 -7.02 2.70
C THR A 123 -24.33 -7.43 3.96
N LEU A 124 -23.63 -7.60 5.08
CA LEU A 124 -24.23 -7.94 6.37
C LEU A 124 -25.25 -6.87 6.79
N TRP A 125 -24.86 -5.61 6.67
CA TRP A 125 -25.67 -4.45 7.01
C TRP A 125 -26.96 -4.37 6.20
N THR A 126 -26.86 -4.60 4.89
CA THR A 126 -28.03 -4.65 4.00
C THR A 126 -28.99 -5.77 4.41
N HIS A 127 -28.45 -6.95 4.77
CA HIS A 127 -29.27 -8.06 5.25
C HIS A 127 -29.98 -7.72 6.56
N GLN A 128 -29.25 -7.16 7.54
CA GLN A 128 -29.81 -6.80 8.84
C GLN A 128 -30.89 -5.72 8.73
N MET A 129 -30.70 -4.72 7.86
CA MET A 129 -31.71 -3.68 7.62
C MET A 129 -33.01 -4.23 6.99
N LYS A 130 -32.92 -5.31 6.21
CA LYS A 130 -34.10 -5.89 5.54
C LYS A 130 -35.10 -6.49 6.52
N VAL A 131 -34.64 -7.01 7.66
CA VAL A 131 -35.48 -7.69 8.66
C VAL A 131 -36.52 -6.73 9.26
N PRO A 132 -36.13 -5.63 9.93
CA PRO A 132 -37.10 -4.70 10.52
C PRO A 132 -37.94 -3.99 9.45
N LEU A 133 -37.38 -3.74 8.27
CA LEU A 133 -38.14 -3.19 7.14
C LEU A 133 -39.26 -4.14 6.69
N SER A 134 -38.99 -5.45 6.64
CA SER A 134 -40.00 -6.45 6.29
C SER A 134 -41.04 -6.62 7.39
N ALA A 135 -40.63 -6.49 8.66
CA ALA A 135 -41.57 -6.48 9.79
C ALA A 135 -42.52 -5.26 9.70
N LEU A 136 -41.98 -4.08 9.43
CA LEU A 136 -42.77 -2.86 9.19
C LEU A 136 -43.75 -3.02 8.03
N ASP A 137 -43.29 -3.56 6.89
CA ASP A 137 -44.16 -3.84 5.73
C ASP A 137 -45.30 -4.81 6.09
N LEU A 138 -45.00 -5.88 6.83
CA LEU A 138 -46.01 -6.83 7.31
C LEU A 138 -47.01 -6.19 8.27
N MET A 139 -46.57 -5.30 9.16
CA MET A 139 -47.44 -4.57 10.09
C MET A 139 -48.41 -3.65 9.33
N VAL A 140 -47.92 -2.99 8.27
CA VAL A 140 -48.76 -2.17 7.37
C VAL A 140 -49.79 -3.04 6.65
N GLN A 141 -49.37 -4.18 6.06
CA GLN A 141 -50.27 -5.07 5.32
C GLN A 141 -51.34 -5.73 6.21
N THR A 142 -50.99 -6.07 7.45
CA THR A 142 -51.92 -6.69 8.41
C THR A 142 -52.79 -5.68 9.16
N ASN A 143 -52.59 -4.38 8.91
CA ASN A 143 -53.26 -3.28 9.60
C ASN A 143 -53.10 -3.35 11.14
N ARG A 144 -51.96 -3.90 11.61
CA ARG A 144 -51.59 -4.07 13.02
C ARG A 144 -50.40 -3.17 13.33
N LEU A 145 -50.67 -1.87 13.37
CA LEU A 145 -49.68 -0.84 13.65
C LEU A 145 -49.83 -0.38 15.11
N THR A 146 -49.12 -1.02 16.03
CA THR A 146 -48.94 -0.49 17.38
C THR A 146 -47.80 0.53 17.34
N ALA A 147 -47.99 1.71 17.91
CA ALA A 147 -46.93 2.73 17.99
C ALA A 147 -45.63 2.17 18.62
N SER A 148 -45.75 1.38 19.69
CA SER A 148 -44.61 0.74 20.35
C SER A 148 -43.84 -0.23 19.45
N ASP A 149 -44.54 -1.01 18.61
CA ASP A 149 -43.90 -1.99 17.74
C ASP A 149 -43.14 -1.28 16.62
N VAL A 150 -43.72 -0.22 16.06
CA VAL A 150 -43.07 0.63 15.04
C VAL A 150 -41.85 1.33 15.63
N GLU A 151 -41.97 1.91 16.84
CA GLU A 151 -40.84 2.53 17.54
C GLU A 151 -39.68 1.56 17.75
N ASN A 152 -39.95 0.29 18.07
CA ASN A 152 -38.89 -0.72 18.19
C ASN A 152 -38.19 -1.01 16.88
N GLN A 153 -38.93 -1.17 15.77
CA GLN A 153 -38.31 -1.41 14.46
C GLN A 153 -37.49 -0.20 13.99
N VAL A 154 -37.96 1.01 14.28
CA VAL A 154 -37.21 2.24 14.00
C VAL A 154 -35.95 2.34 14.87
N LEU A 155 -36.06 1.97 16.15
CA LEU A 155 -34.92 1.91 17.07
C LEU A 155 -33.87 0.89 16.61
N GLU A 156 -34.28 -0.29 16.13
CA GLU A 156 -33.38 -1.27 15.54
C GLU A 156 -32.68 -0.71 14.30
N LEU A 157 -33.40 -0.06 13.38
CA LEU A 157 -32.82 0.58 12.21
C LEU A 157 -31.83 1.70 12.55
N ASP A 158 -32.10 2.50 13.58
CA ASP A 158 -31.19 3.55 14.08
C ASP A 158 -29.94 2.95 14.71
N ASN A 159 -30.09 1.95 15.58
CA ASN A 159 -28.96 1.22 16.18
C ASN A 159 -28.08 0.63 15.09
N TYR A 160 -28.74 0.08 14.08
CA TYR A 160 -28.10 -0.38 12.88
C TYR A 160 -27.27 0.78 12.27
N LEU A 161 -27.89 1.84 11.75
CA LEU A 161 -27.16 2.96 11.14
C LEU A 161 -26.00 3.51 11.99
N ASN A 162 -26.19 3.58 13.30
CA ASN A 162 -25.17 4.07 14.23
C ASN A 162 -23.91 3.18 14.27
N ILE A 163 -24.03 1.85 14.24
CA ILE A 163 -22.86 0.96 14.22
C ILE A 163 -22.12 1.10 12.89
N LEU A 164 -22.83 1.16 11.76
CA LEU A 164 -22.23 1.35 10.43
C LEU A 164 -21.41 2.65 10.37
N LEU A 165 -22.01 3.76 10.79
CA LEU A 165 -21.34 5.06 10.81
C LEU A 165 -20.16 5.08 11.80
N SER A 166 -20.28 4.39 12.93
CA SER A 166 -19.22 4.26 13.92
C SER A 166 -18.04 3.47 13.38
N TYR A 167 -18.30 2.37 12.67
CA TYR A 167 -17.26 1.58 12.00
C TYR A 167 -16.52 2.41 10.95
N LEU A 168 -17.25 3.11 10.06
CA LEU A 168 -16.63 3.95 9.03
C LEU A 168 -15.76 5.05 9.63
N ARG A 169 -16.17 5.62 10.77
CA ARG A 169 -15.38 6.63 11.49
C ARG A 169 -14.11 6.06 12.11
N LEU A 170 -14.16 4.87 12.73
CA LEU A 170 -12.98 4.23 13.35
C LEU A 170 -11.90 3.86 12.31
N GLN A 171 -12.30 3.53 11.09
CA GLN A 171 -11.36 3.18 10.02
C GLN A 171 -10.51 4.37 9.54
N HIS A 172 -11.02 5.59 9.68
CA HIS A 172 -10.23 6.80 9.44
C HIS A 172 -9.53 7.20 10.75
N THR A 173 -8.25 6.81 10.89
CA THR A 173 -7.35 7.05 12.05
C THR A 173 -7.20 8.53 12.48
N ALA A 174 -7.87 9.46 11.82
CA ALA A 174 -7.99 10.87 12.20
C ALA A 174 -9.21 11.14 13.11
N THR A 175 -9.69 10.15 13.88
CA THR A 175 -10.66 10.41 14.95
C THR A 175 -9.96 11.14 16.09
N ASP A 176 -10.15 12.46 16.14
CA ASP A 176 -9.75 13.32 17.25
C ASP A 176 -10.53 12.89 18.51
N PHE A 177 -9.95 11.96 19.29
CA PHE A 177 -10.54 11.49 20.54
C PHE A 177 -10.56 12.62 21.55
N ARG A 178 -11.74 12.90 22.11
CA ARG A 178 -11.90 13.94 23.11
C ARG A 178 -12.13 13.30 24.46
N PHE A 179 -11.05 13.15 25.22
CA PHE A 179 -11.10 12.64 26.57
C PHE A 179 -11.67 13.70 27.52
N GLU A 180 -12.79 13.36 28.15
CA GLU A 180 -13.42 14.17 29.18
C GLU A 180 -13.73 13.30 30.39
N THR A 181 -13.81 13.93 31.57
CA THR A 181 -14.20 13.23 32.80
C THR A 181 -15.69 13.44 33.03
N PHE A 182 -16.44 12.35 33.15
CA PHE A 182 -17.88 12.36 33.36
C PHE A 182 -18.30 11.22 34.29
N ASP A 183 -19.52 11.30 34.82
CA ASP A 183 -20.11 10.19 35.57
C ASP A 183 -20.65 9.14 34.60
N MET A 184 -20.21 7.89 34.77
CA MET A 184 -20.70 6.76 33.99
C MET A 184 -22.22 6.57 34.11
N ALA A 185 -22.79 6.92 35.26
CA ALA A 185 -24.23 6.84 35.48
C ALA A 185 -25.01 7.69 34.46
N ASP A 186 -24.49 8.84 34.04
CA ASP A 186 -25.17 9.73 33.09
C ASP A 186 -25.39 9.04 31.73
N ILE A 187 -24.37 8.32 31.25
CA ILE A 187 -24.47 7.58 29.98
C ILE A 187 -25.46 6.43 30.13
N ILE A 188 -25.31 5.64 31.20
CA ILE A 188 -26.13 4.44 31.42
C ILE A 188 -27.62 4.80 31.53
N HIS A 189 -27.98 5.87 32.26
CA HIS A 189 -29.38 6.29 32.40
C HIS A 189 -29.98 6.74 31.05
N VAL A 190 -29.20 7.42 30.21
CA VAL A 190 -29.65 7.82 28.87
C VAL A 190 -29.92 6.59 28.00
N ILE A 191 -29.02 5.60 28.01
CA ILE A 191 -29.19 4.38 27.22
C ILE A 191 -30.37 3.56 27.76
N ILE A 192 -30.49 3.34 29.07
CA ILE A 192 -31.61 2.57 29.64
C ILE A 192 -32.96 3.21 29.28
N LYS A 193 -33.05 4.55 29.31
CA LYS A 193 -34.26 5.26 28.90
C LYS A 193 -34.58 5.06 27.42
N LYS A 194 -33.57 5.01 26.55
CA LYS A 194 -33.72 4.73 25.11
C LYS A 194 -34.29 3.32 24.86
N TYR A 195 -33.89 2.33 25.66
CA TYR A 195 -34.31 0.92 25.50
C TYR A 195 -35.50 0.52 26.39
N ALA A 196 -36.12 1.47 27.10
CA ALA A 196 -37.19 1.21 28.08
C ALA A 196 -38.34 0.37 27.51
N ASN A 197 -38.82 0.69 26.30
CA ASN A 197 -39.89 -0.06 25.64
C ASN A 197 -39.52 -1.52 25.39
N GLN A 198 -38.27 -1.80 25.00
CA GLN A 198 -37.80 -3.16 24.74
C GLN A 198 -37.72 -3.98 26.03
N PHE A 199 -37.23 -3.39 27.12
CA PHE A 199 -37.21 -4.06 28.43
C PHE A 199 -38.63 -4.43 28.89
N ILE A 200 -39.60 -3.53 28.71
CA ILE A 200 -41.01 -3.78 29.09
C ILE A 200 -41.60 -4.91 28.25
N LEU A 201 -41.38 -4.92 26.94
CA LEU A 201 -41.93 -5.94 26.04
C LEU A 201 -41.35 -7.33 26.27
N LYS A 202 -40.09 -7.40 26.72
CA LYS A 202 -39.39 -8.66 27.03
C LYS A 202 -39.48 -9.06 28.52
N ASP A 203 -40.22 -8.31 29.33
CA ASP A 203 -40.35 -8.51 30.78
C ASP A 203 -39.00 -8.57 31.52
N LEU A 204 -38.10 -7.64 31.17
CA LEU A 204 -36.74 -7.54 31.72
C LEU A 204 -36.67 -6.45 32.80
N SER A 205 -35.98 -6.75 33.91
CA SER A 205 -35.67 -5.80 34.98
C SER A 205 -34.22 -5.34 34.91
N VAL A 206 -33.98 -4.02 34.98
CA VAL A 206 -32.65 -3.41 34.94
C VAL A 206 -32.36 -2.71 36.26
N THR A 207 -31.21 -3.00 36.87
CA THR A 207 -30.74 -2.34 38.10
C THR A 207 -29.37 -1.70 37.85
N VAL A 208 -29.26 -0.39 38.09
CA VAL A 208 -27.99 0.35 38.03
C VAL A 208 -27.49 0.58 39.45
N THR A 209 -26.28 0.14 39.78
CA THR A 209 -25.68 0.33 41.11
C THR A 209 -24.34 1.04 41.02
N GLY A 210 -24.16 2.07 41.85
CA GLY A 210 -22.94 2.88 41.92
C GLY A 210 -22.89 4.03 40.91
N SER A 211 -21.99 4.97 41.18
CA SER A 211 -21.60 6.07 40.30
C SER A 211 -20.08 6.15 40.35
N TYR A 212 -19.46 6.22 39.17
CA TYR A 212 -18.01 6.24 39.02
C TYR A 212 -17.64 7.30 37.99
N GLN A 213 -16.70 8.16 38.37
CA GLN A 213 -16.09 9.14 37.47
C GLN A 213 -15.10 8.40 36.56
N VAL A 214 -15.30 8.51 35.25
CA VAL A 214 -14.44 7.89 34.24
C VAL A 214 -13.90 8.98 33.31
N THR A 215 -12.61 8.91 33.00
CA THR A 215 -11.99 9.76 31.97
C THR A 215 -11.89 8.95 30.67
N SER A 216 -12.72 9.28 29.70
CA SER A 216 -12.77 8.60 28.39
C SER A 216 -13.36 9.51 27.32
N ASP A 217 -13.45 9.03 26.08
CA ASP A 217 -14.28 9.68 25.07
C ASP A 217 -15.75 9.27 25.30
N LYS A 218 -16.55 10.22 25.78
CA LYS A 218 -17.96 10.01 26.13
C LYS A 218 -18.77 9.44 24.97
N LYS A 219 -18.49 9.87 23.74
CA LYS A 219 -19.25 9.47 22.55
C LYS A 219 -18.96 8.02 22.19
N TRP A 220 -17.69 7.65 22.10
CA TRP A 220 -17.30 6.27 21.75
C TRP A 220 -17.68 5.28 22.85
N LEU A 221 -17.56 5.69 24.12
CA LEU A 221 -17.98 4.85 25.24
C LEU A 221 -19.51 4.64 25.23
N THR A 222 -20.29 5.67 24.91
CA THR A 222 -21.76 5.55 24.75
C THR A 222 -22.10 4.50 23.69
N VAL A 223 -21.48 4.57 22.51
CA VAL A 223 -21.70 3.58 21.43
C VAL A 223 -21.35 2.17 21.91
N ALA A 224 -20.23 1.98 22.61
CA ALA A 224 -19.81 0.67 23.09
C ALA A 224 -20.80 0.07 24.12
N ILE A 225 -21.25 0.86 25.10
CA ILE A 225 -22.22 0.41 26.10
C ILE A 225 -23.58 0.13 25.45
N GLU A 226 -23.99 0.96 24.49
CA GLU A 226 -25.22 0.78 23.75
C GLU A 226 -25.24 -0.57 23.02
N GLN A 227 -24.11 -0.99 22.45
CA GLN A 227 -23.99 -2.34 21.86
C GLN A 227 -24.09 -3.47 22.88
N LEU A 228 -23.51 -3.31 24.07
CA LEU A 228 -23.61 -4.31 25.13
C LEU A 228 -25.07 -4.48 25.57
N ILE A 229 -25.79 -3.37 25.75
CA ILE A 229 -27.20 -3.40 26.14
C ILE A 229 -28.06 -3.98 25.01
N ASN A 230 -27.88 -3.52 23.78
CA ASN A 230 -28.62 -4.03 22.62
C ASN A 230 -28.46 -5.54 22.42
N ASN A 231 -27.25 -6.08 22.64
CA ASN A 231 -27.00 -7.51 22.53
C ASN A 231 -27.52 -8.33 23.72
N ALA A 232 -27.73 -7.70 24.88
CA ALA A 232 -28.22 -8.35 26.10
C ALA A 232 -29.75 -8.45 26.17
N VAL A 233 -30.45 -7.59 25.43
CA VAL A 233 -31.92 -7.51 25.37
C VAL A 233 -32.46 -8.46 24.33
#